data_AF-A0A945V473-F1
#
_entry.id   AF-A0A945V473-F1
#
_cell.length_a   1.000
_cell.length_b   1.000
_cell.length_c   1.000
_cell.angle_alpha   90.00
_cell.angle_beta   90.00
_cell.angle_gamma   90.00
#
_symmetry.space_group_name_H-M   'P 1'
#
loop_
_entity.id
_entity.type
_entity.pdbx_description
1 polymer ?
#
loop_
_entity_poly.entity_id
_entity_poly.type
_entity_poly.pdbx_seq_one_letter_code
_entity_poly.pdbx_strand_id
1 'polypeptide(L)'
;MSKALWSRGAAHAAQEIVENYLKSAWDDALVKHYVQISENHNLLALEKVEGWLVKQPHNPTLLMALGVMCRDRELWGKSESYLRASDALNASAEVAYELSELYKIMNRLQESRAQLELFAVRQVGNF
;
A
#
# COMPACT_ATOMS: atom_id res chain seq x y z
N MET A 1 -24.03 -21.80 2.54
CA MET A 1 -24.16 -20.36 2.81
C MET A 1 -23.55 -19.92 4.16
N SER A 2 -23.44 -20.78 5.17
CA SER A 2 -22.90 -20.40 6.50
C SER A 2 -21.41 -19.99 6.49
N LYS A 3 -20.50 -20.81 5.93
CA LYS A 3 -19.04 -20.57 6.01
C LYS A 3 -18.58 -19.20 5.49
N ALA A 4 -19.19 -18.70 4.42
CA ALA A 4 -18.87 -17.40 3.82
C ALA A 4 -19.36 -16.21 4.67
N LEU A 5 -20.48 -16.36 5.38
CA LEU A 5 -20.97 -15.36 6.33
C LEU A 5 -20.07 -15.29 7.57
N TRP A 6 -19.62 -16.44 8.07
CA TRP A 6 -18.67 -16.53 9.19
C TRP A 6 -17.31 -15.93 8.84
N SER A 7 -16.76 -16.23 7.66
CA SER A 7 -15.48 -15.65 7.24
C SER A 7 -15.56 -14.14 7.06
N ARG A 8 -16.68 -13.62 6.55
CA ARG A 8 -16.90 -12.17 6.40
C ARG A 8 -17.07 -11.47 7.75
N GLY A 9 -17.80 -12.08 8.69
CA GLY A 9 -17.95 -11.56 10.06
C GLY A 9 -16.62 -11.51 10.82
N ALA A 10 -15.80 -12.54 10.68
CA ALA A 10 -14.47 -12.60 11.30
C ALA A 10 -13.51 -11.55 10.72
N ALA A 11 -13.52 -11.32 9.40
CA ALA A 11 -12.71 -10.29 8.77
C ALA A 11 -13.09 -8.88 9.26
N HIS A 12 -14.38 -8.59 9.40
CA HIS A 12 -14.84 -7.30 9.90
C HIS A 12 -14.44 -7.05 11.35
N ALA A 13 -14.62 -8.04 12.23
CA ALA A 13 -14.19 -7.94 13.62
C ALA A 13 -12.66 -7.73 13.73
N ALA A 14 -11.87 -8.43 12.91
CA ALA A 14 -10.42 -8.26 12.88
C ALA A 14 -10.01 -6.85 12.44
N GLN A 15 -10.67 -6.28 11.41
CA GLN A 15 -10.45 -4.90 11.00
C GLN A 15 -10.75 -3.91 12.12
N GLU A 16 -11.87 -4.07 12.82
CA GLU A 16 -12.25 -3.17 13.92
C GLU A 16 -11.25 -3.21 15.08
N ILE A 17 -10.73 -4.39 15.42
CA ILE A 17 -9.68 -4.56 16.43
C ILE A 17 -8.41 -3.80 16.03
N VAL A 18 -7.95 -3.98 14.79
CA VAL A 18 -6.75 -3.29 14.29
C VAL A 18 -6.97 -1.77 14.25
N GLU A 19 -8.13 -1.31 13.78
CA GLU A 19 -8.48 0.10 13.74
C GLU A 19 -8.51 0.73 15.14
N ASN A 20 -9.06 0.03 16.14
CA ASN A 20 -9.11 0.53 17.50
C ASN A 20 -7.74 0.57 18.17
N TYR A 21 -6.88 -0.41 17.89
CA TYR A 21 -5.50 -0.39 18.35
C TYR A 21 -4.71 0.77 17.73
N LEU A 22 -4.80 0.97 16.42
CA LEU A 22 -4.11 2.04 15.70
C LEU A 22 -4.52 3.45 16.16
N LYS A 23 -5.71 3.60 16.77
CA LYS A 23 -6.13 4.87 17.39
C LYS A 23 -5.33 5.22 18.65
N SER A 24 -4.92 4.23 19.44
CA SER A 24 -4.22 4.43 20.71
C SER A 24 -2.71 4.28 20.58
N ALA A 25 -2.25 3.33 19.78
CA ALA A 25 -0.83 3.05 19.55
C ALA A 25 -0.62 2.78 18.05
N TRP A 26 0.00 3.74 17.38
CA TRP A 26 0.30 3.59 15.97
C TRP A 26 1.37 2.52 15.73
N ASP A 27 1.13 1.65 14.75
CA ASP A 27 2.05 0.60 14.33
C ASP A 27 1.94 0.36 12.82
N ASP A 28 3.02 0.69 12.11
CA ASP A 28 3.12 0.52 10.66
C ASP A 28 2.96 -0.94 10.20
N ALA A 29 3.40 -1.91 11.01
CA ALA A 29 3.25 -3.32 10.66
C ALA A 29 1.78 -3.74 10.67
N LEU A 30 0.97 -3.18 11.57
CA LEU A 30 -0.47 -3.44 11.62
C LEU A 30 -1.23 -2.85 10.43
N VAL A 31 -0.72 -1.79 9.79
CA VAL A 31 -1.29 -1.26 8.55
C VAL A 31 -1.23 -2.32 7.45
N LYS A 32 -0.10 -3.03 7.29
CA LYS A 32 0.02 -4.09 6.28
C LYS A 32 -1.00 -5.21 6.51
N HIS A 33 -1.17 -5.63 7.76
CA HIS A 33 -2.19 -6.63 8.11
C HIS A 33 -3.61 -6.13 7.87
N TYR A 34 -3.90 -4.87 8.18
CA TYR A 34 -5.20 -4.26 7.90
C TYR A 34 -5.56 -4.34 6.42
N VAL A 35 -4.62 -3.99 5.53
CA VAL A 35 -4.84 -4.01 4.08
C VAL A 35 -5.10 -5.44 3.60
N GLN A 36 -4.31 -6.42 4.05
CA GLN A 36 -4.49 -7.83 3.69
C GLN A 36 -5.87 -8.38 4.09
N ILE A 37 -6.35 -8.05 5.30
CA ILE A 37 -7.69 -8.45 5.76
C ILE A 37 -8.78 -7.77 4.90
N SER A 38 -8.47 -6.60 4.35
CA SER A 38 -9.39 -5.75 3.57
C SER A 38 -9.47 -6.06 2.07
N GLU A 39 -8.72 -7.05 1.57
CA GLU A 39 -8.59 -7.38 0.14
C GLU A 39 -9.92 -7.75 -0.55
N ASN A 40 -11.02 -7.97 0.17
CA ASN A 40 -12.36 -8.20 -0.41
C ASN A 40 -13.06 -6.92 -0.91
N HIS A 41 -12.36 -6.05 -1.65
CA HIS A 41 -12.88 -4.85 -2.32
C HIS A 41 -13.75 -3.93 -1.44
N ASN A 42 -13.47 -3.84 -0.14
CA ASN A 42 -14.17 -2.88 0.70
C ASN A 42 -13.66 -1.47 0.36
N LEU A 43 -14.47 -0.67 -0.34
CA LEU A 43 -14.15 0.73 -0.64
C LEU A 43 -13.88 1.54 0.64
N LEU A 44 -14.55 1.20 1.74
CA LEU A 44 -14.35 1.85 3.04
C LEU A 44 -12.93 1.66 3.58
N ALA A 45 -12.23 0.60 3.20
CA ALA A 45 -10.86 0.39 3.65
C ALA A 45 -9.89 1.40 3.03
N LEU A 46 -10.07 1.73 1.75
CA LEU A 46 -9.23 2.73 1.08
C LEU A 46 -9.43 4.11 1.74
N GLU A 47 -10.68 4.53 1.94
CA GLU A 47 -11.02 5.80 2.59
C GLU A 47 -10.47 5.88 4.03
N LYS A 48 -10.50 4.77 4.77
CA LYS A 48 -9.93 4.71 6.13
C LYS A 48 -8.42 4.90 6.12
N VAL A 49 -7.70 4.22 5.22
CA VAL A 49 -6.23 4.37 5.10
C VAL A 49 -5.88 5.79 4.59
N GLU A 50 -6.67 6.36 3.67
CA GLU A 50 -6.52 7.77 3.26
C GLU A 50 -6.72 8.71 4.46
N GLY A 51 -7.71 8.44 5.32
CA GLY A 51 -7.93 9.17 6.56
C GLY A 51 -6.80 9.05 7.58
N TRP A 52 -6.09 7.92 7.61
CA TRP A 52 -4.86 7.79 8.40
C TRP A 52 -3.71 8.60 7.83
N LEU A 53 -3.57 8.64 6.49
CA LEU A 53 -2.54 9.43 5.82
C LEU A 53 -2.70 10.94 6.11
N VAL A 54 -3.93 11.45 6.22
CA VAL A 54 -4.17 12.85 6.63
C VAL A 54 -3.51 13.18 7.98
N LYS A 55 -3.50 12.21 8.90
CA LYS A 55 -2.87 12.36 10.22
C LYS A 55 -1.35 12.12 10.19
N GLN A 56 -0.86 11.40 9.17
CA GLN A 56 0.54 11.03 9.01
C GLN A 56 1.00 11.19 7.56
N PRO A 57 1.09 12.42 7.04
CA PRO A 57 1.28 12.68 5.61
C PRO A 57 2.63 12.19 5.05
N HIS A 58 3.61 11.95 5.92
CA HIS A 58 4.96 11.50 5.56
C HIS A 58 5.26 10.08 6.04
N ASN A 59 4.23 9.23 6.15
CA ASN A 59 4.40 7.83 6.51
C ASN A 59 4.60 6.98 5.22
N PRO A 60 5.82 6.47 4.94
CA PRO A 60 6.07 5.71 3.72
C PRO A 60 5.27 4.40 3.67
N THR A 61 4.94 3.80 4.81
CA THR A 61 4.15 2.57 4.90
C THR A 61 2.70 2.81 4.47
N LEU A 62 2.08 3.92 4.92
CA LEU A 62 0.73 4.30 4.49
C LEU A 62 0.68 4.64 3.00
N LEU A 63 1.66 5.39 2.51
CA LEU A 63 1.77 5.73 1.10
C LEU A 63 1.93 4.47 0.24
N MET A 64 2.77 3.53 0.66
CA MET A 64 2.93 2.27 -0.05
C MET A 64 1.62 1.46 -0.07
N ALA A 65 0.99 1.30 1.09
CA ALA A 65 -0.29 0.60 1.24
C ALA A 65 -1.38 1.19 0.32
N LEU A 66 -1.55 2.51 0.31
CA LEU A 66 -2.48 3.21 -0.58
C LEU A 66 -2.12 3.00 -2.06
N GLY A 67 -0.83 3.04 -2.39
CA GLY A 67 -0.32 2.76 -3.72
C GLY A 67 -0.76 1.40 -4.27
N VAL A 68 -0.57 0.35 -3.48
CA VAL A 68 -0.97 -1.03 -3.80
C VAL A 68 -2.50 -1.15 -3.87
N MET A 69 -3.22 -0.62 -2.88
CA MET A 69 -4.69 -0.67 -2.86
C MET A 69 -5.34 0.07 -4.05
N CYS A 70 -4.74 1.18 -4.51
CA CYS A 70 -5.18 1.91 -5.69
C CYS A 70 -4.87 1.13 -6.97
N ARG A 71 -3.71 0.46 -7.07
CA ARG A 71 -3.38 -0.41 -8.20
C ARG A 71 -4.40 -1.53 -8.35
N ASP A 72 -4.73 -2.22 -7.26
CA ASP A 72 -5.68 -3.34 -7.27
C ASP A 72 -7.13 -2.91 -7.59
N ARG A 73 -7.39 -1.59 -7.58
CA ARG A 73 -8.67 -0.96 -7.95
C ARG A 73 -8.59 -0.20 -9.28
N GLU A 74 -7.51 -0.38 -10.04
CA GLU A 74 -7.27 0.26 -11.33
C GLU A 74 -7.21 1.80 -11.29
N LEU A 75 -6.92 2.36 -10.11
CA LEU A 75 -6.73 3.80 -9.90
C LEU A 75 -5.28 4.20 -10.16
N TRP A 76 -4.81 3.98 -11.40
CA TRP A 76 -3.38 4.02 -11.77
C TRP A 76 -2.68 5.33 -11.40
N GLY A 77 -3.30 6.48 -11.67
CA GLY A 77 -2.70 7.79 -11.34
C GLY A 77 -2.53 8.05 -9.84
N LYS A 78 -3.50 7.60 -9.03
CA LYS A 78 -3.39 7.65 -7.55
C LYS A 78 -2.34 6.66 -7.06
N SER A 79 -2.33 5.45 -7.61
CA SER A 79 -1.33 4.43 -7.29
C SER A 79 0.08 4.96 -7.52
N GLU A 80 0.37 5.50 -8.71
CA GLU A 80 1.68 6.06 -9.05
C GLU A 80 2.06 7.21 -8.10
N SER A 81 1.12 8.12 -7.82
CA SER A 81 1.36 9.26 -6.93
C SER A 81 1.76 8.82 -5.52
N TYR A 82 1.02 7.87 -4.94
CA TYR A 82 1.32 7.35 -3.61
C TYR A 82 2.62 6.55 -3.56
N LEU A 83 2.86 5.67 -4.53
CA LEU A 83 4.09 4.87 -4.57
C LEU A 83 5.33 5.74 -4.77
N ARG A 84 5.28 6.76 -5.64
CA ARG A 84 6.39 7.72 -5.81
C ARG A 84 6.64 8.55 -4.56
N ALA A 85 5.60 8.96 -3.84
CA ALA A 85 5.75 9.65 -2.56
C ALA A 85 6.40 8.73 -1.50
N SER A 86 6.03 7.44 -1.48
CA SER A 86 6.69 6.44 -0.64
C SER A 86 8.18 6.28 -1.00
N ASP A 87 8.51 6.14 -2.29
CA ASP A 87 9.91 6.00 -2.77
C ASP A 87 10.77 7.20 -2.38
N ALA A 88 10.21 8.41 -2.46
CA ALA A 88 10.90 9.64 -2.10
C ALA A 88 11.23 9.73 -0.60
N LEU A 89 10.41 9.13 0.26
CA LEU A 89 10.63 9.11 1.71
C LEU A 89 11.51 7.93 2.14
N ASN A 90 11.29 6.76 1.54
CA ASN A 90 12.02 5.53 1.82
C ASN A 90 12.12 4.67 0.56
N ALA A 91 13.23 4.83 -0.17
CA ALA A 91 13.53 4.07 -1.39
C ALA A 91 13.86 2.60 -1.06
N SER A 92 12.82 1.81 -0.84
CA SER A 92 12.92 0.38 -0.50
C SER A 92 12.75 -0.51 -1.74
N ALA A 93 13.25 -1.74 -1.65
CA ALA A 93 13.06 -2.75 -2.71
C ALA A 93 11.57 -3.04 -2.97
N GLU A 94 10.76 -3.02 -1.91
CA GLU A 94 9.31 -3.24 -1.98
C GLU A 94 8.64 -2.16 -2.85
N VAL A 95 8.92 -0.88 -2.59
CA VAL A 95 8.34 0.24 -3.36
C VAL A 95 8.83 0.26 -4.80
N ALA A 96 10.12 -0.05 -5.04
CA ALA A 96 10.66 -0.14 -6.40
C ALA A 96 9.98 -1.26 -7.21
N TYR A 97 9.73 -2.42 -6.58
CA TYR A 97 9.00 -3.51 -7.18
C TYR A 97 7.56 -3.09 -7.52
N GLU A 98 6.82 -2.51 -6.57
CA GLU A 98 5.42 -2.11 -6.78
C GLU A 98 5.27 -1.07 -7.90
N LEU A 99 6.17 -0.08 -7.99
CA LEU A 99 6.21 0.87 -9.11
C LEU A 99 6.50 0.17 -10.45
N SER A 100 7.43 -0.78 -10.45
CA SER A 100 7.76 -1.53 -11.67
C SER A 100 6.58 -2.35 -12.18
N GLU A 101 5.79 -2.96 -11.28
CA GLU A 101 4.60 -3.72 -11.62
C GLU A 101 3.48 -2.81 -12.11
N LEU A 102 3.25 -1.66 -11.47
CA LEU A 102 2.30 -0.66 -11.93
C LEU A 102 2.62 -0.21 -13.37
N TYR A 103 3.89 0.09 -13.67
CA TYR A 103 4.30 0.48 -15.00
C TYR A 103 4.13 -0.63 -16.03
N LYS A 104 4.34 -1.91 -15.67
CA LYS A 104 4.04 -3.05 -16.57
C LYS A 104 2.55 -3.12 -16.90
N ILE A 105 1.67 -2.98 -15.90
CA ILE A 105 0.22 -2.97 -16.10
C ILE A 105 -0.21 -1.85 -17.04
N MET A 106 0.42 -0.67 -16.93
CA MET A 106 0.19 0.48 -17.82
C MET A 106 0.91 0.38 -19.18
N ASN A 107 1.55 -0.75 -19.50
CA ASN A 107 2.37 -0.95 -20.71
C ASN A 107 3.53 0.07 -20.88
N ARG A 108 4.03 0.60 -19.77
CA ARG A 108 5.16 1.55 -19.65
C ARG A 108 6.46 0.81 -19.33
N LEU A 109 6.85 -0.14 -20.19
CA LEU A 109 7.95 -1.08 -19.91
C LEU A 109 9.32 -0.41 -19.70
N GLN A 110 9.57 0.71 -20.39
CA GLN A 110 10.82 1.46 -20.21
C GLN A 110 10.92 2.08 -18.81
N GLU A 111 9.81 2.59 -18.28
CA GLU A 111 9.77 3.18 -16.93
C GLU A 111 9.84 2.09 -15.85
N SER A 112 9.20 0.94 -16.09
CA SER A 112 9.36 -0.25 -15.23
C SER A 112 10.83 -0.64 -15.07
N ARG A 113 11.55 -0.74 -16.20
CA ARG A 113 12.98 -1.06 -16.20
C ARG A 113 13.82 0.03 -15.55
N ALA A 114 13.60 1.29 -15.91
CA ALA A 114 14.33 2.43 -15.36
C ALA A 114 14.19 2.53 -13.84
N GLN A 115 13.01 2.21 -13.30
CA GLN A 115 12.78 2.23 -11.85
C GLN A 115 13.64 1.19 -11.11
N LEU A 116 13.72 -0.03 -11.63
CA LEU A 116 14.53 -1.09 -11.03
C LEU A 116 16.03 -0.79 -11.15
N GLU A 117 16.47 -0.25 -12.29
CA GLU A 117 17.85 0.19 -12.51
C GLU A 117 18.23 1.33 -11.55
N LEU A 118 17.36 2.32 -11.40
CA LEU A 118 17.55 3.44 -10.47
C LEU A 118 17.71 2.94 -9.03
N PHE A 119 16.84 2.02 -8.59
CA PHE A 119 16.95 1.41 -7.27
C PHE A 119 18.29 0.67 -7.10
N ALA A 120 18.70 -0.13 -8.08
CA ALA A 120 19.96 -0.87 -8.04
C ALA A 120 21.18 0.08 -7.93
N VAL A 121 21.20 1.17 -8.71
CA VAL A 121 22.29 2.16 -8.67
C VAL A 121 22.36 2.86 -7.32
N ARG A 122 21.22 3.23 -6.72
CA ARG A 122 21.17 3.86 -5.39
C ARG A 122 21.76 2.96 -4.30
N GLN A 123 21.62 1.64 -4.41
CA GLN A 123 22.18 0.69 -3.45
C GLN A 123 23.69 0.49 -3.61
N VAL A 124 24.20 0.53 -4.84
CA VAL A 124 25.64 0.39 -5.13
C VAL A 124 26.44 1.63 -4.71
N GLY A 125 25.83 2.82 -4.75
CA GLY A 125 26.47 4.08 -4.36
C GLY A 125 26.55 4.33 -2.84
N ASN A 126 26.04 3.42 -2.00
CA ASN A 126 25.98 3.56 -0.54
C ASN A 126 27.12 2.81 0.20
N PHE A 127 28.23 2.50 -0.48
CA PHE A 127 29.47 1.95 0.10
C PHE A 127 30.59 2.99 0.06
#